data_AF-A0A257Q8H3-F1
#
_entry.id   AF-A0A257Q8H3-F1
#
_cell.length_a   1.000
_cell.length_b   1.000
_cell.length_c   1.000
_cell.angle_alpha   90.00
_cell.angle_beta   90.00
_cell.angle_gamma   90.00
#
_symmetry.space_group_name_H-M   'P 1'
#
loop_
_entity.id
_entity.type
_entity.pdbx_description
1 polymer ?
#
loop_
_entity_poly.entity_id
_entity_poly.type
_entity_poly.pdbx_seq_one_letter_code
_entity_poly.pdbx_strand_id
1 'polypeptide(L)'
;MTQDELTLWAKQNGWLMVAGCPSLMKPGRPKDAIVRLSFKVTVVSLEVRKATKWEKVSSAKYEDVALDEDGERVLGLGFEKVPSISMLMRENRDAQVFAKFGKSLS
;
A
#
# COMPACT_ATOMS: atom_id res chain seq x y z
N MET A 1 -1.07 -9.25 -12.83
CA MET A 1 -1.53 -7.85 -12.72
C MET A 1 -0.63 -6.91 -13.53
N THR A 2 -0.90 -5.60 -13.60
CA THR A 2 -0.06 -4.53 -14.15
C THR A 2 0.21 -3.44 -13.11
N GLN A 3 1.10 -2.47 -13.41
CA GLN A 3 1.36 -1.33 -12.54
C GLN A 3 0.09 -0.51 -12.25
N ASP A 4 -0.74 -0.28 -13.26
CA ASP A 4 -1.96 0.53 -13.13
C ASP A 4 -3.01 -0.21 -12.31
N GLU A 5 -3.18 -1.51 -12.53
CA GLU A 5 -4.08 -2.36 -11.74
C GLU A 5 -3.68 -2.39 -10.27
N LEU A 6 -2.37 -2.54 -9.98
CA LEU A 6 -1.86 -2.51 -8.60
C LEU A 6 -2.00 -1.13 -7.96
N THR A 7 -1.80 -0.06 -8.73
CA THR A 7 -1.99 1.31 -8.25
C THR A 7 -3.46 1.57 -7.90
N LEU A 8 -4.38 1.08 -8.73
CA LEU A 8 -5.82 1.17 -8.50
C LEU A 8 -6.24 0.38 -7.25
N TRP A 9 -5.80 -0.88 -7.16
CA TRP A 9 -6.05 -1.72 -5.98
C TRP A 9 -5.54 -1.05 -4.71
N ALA A 10 -4.31 -0.51 -4.74
CA ALA A 10 -3.71 0.13 -3.58
C ALA A 10 -4.54 1.34 -3.12
N LYS A 11 -4.99 2.21 -4.04
CA LYS A 11 -5.84 3.35 -3.73
C LYS A 11 -7.17 2.95 -3.08
N GLN A 12 -7.80 1.89 -3.59
CA GLN A 12 -9.04 1.35 -3.01
C GLN A 12 -8.78 0.75 -1.62
N ASN A 13 -7.56 0.29 -1.35
CA ASN A 13 -7.15 -0.37 -0.11
C ASN A 13 -6.40 0.53 0.88
N GLY A 14 -6.66 1.83 0.85
CA GLY A 14 -6.17 2.77 1.85
C GLY A 14 -4.75 3.27 1.61
N TRP A 15 -4.11 2.92 0.49
CA TRP A 15 -2.80 3.46 0.14
C TRP A 15 -2.95 4.87 -0.47
N LEU A 16 -1.96 5.72 -0.22
CA LEU A 16 -1.87 7.07 -0.74
C LEU A 16 -0.66 7.20 -1.68
N MET A 17 -0.79 8.00 -2.74
CA MET A 17 0.35 8.26 -3.62
C MET A 17 1.31 9.25 -2.97
N VAL A 18 2.53 8.80 -2.66
CA VAL A 18 3.60 9.62 -2.07
C VAL A 18 4.87 9.39 -2.88
N ALA A 19 5.48 10.49 -3.37
CA ALA A 19 6.70 10.43 -4.19
C ALA A 19 6.61 9.41 -5.35
N GLY A 20 5.45 9.36 -6.03
CA GLY A 20 5.21 8.46 -7.16
C GLY A 20 4.92 6.99 -6.79
N CYS A 21 4.91 6.63 -5.51
CA CYS A 21 4.66 5.25 -5.05
C CYS A 21 3.37 5.18 -4.20
N PRO A 22 2.52 4.16 -4.38
CA PRO A 22 1.50 3.84 -3.37
C PRO A 22 2.19 3.58 -2.04
N SER A 23 1.75 4.26 -0.99
CA SER A 23 2.37 4.20 0.34
C SER A 23 1.32 4.12 1.44
N LEU A 24 1.67 3.44 2.53
CA LEU A 24 0.93 3.49 3.79
C LEU A 24 1.69 4.37 4.79
N MET A 25 0.93 5.20 5.49
CA MET A 25 1.44 6.20 6.41
C MET A 25 1.33 5.70 7.84
N LYS A 26 2.24 6.16 8.70
CA LYS A 26 2.14 5.92 10.13
C LYS A 26 0.83 6.53 10.67
N PRO A 27 0.02 5.78 11.45
CA PRO A 27 -1.19 6.30 12.05
C PRO A 27 -0.90 7.54 12.90
N GLY A 28 -1.75 8.56 12.80
CA GLY A 28 -1.58 9.84 13.47
C GLY A 28 -0.45 10.73 12.93
N ARG A 29 0.36 10.25 11.98
CA ARG A 29 1.41 11.02 11.29
C ARG A 29 1.31 10.86 9.78
N PRO A 30 0.35 11.54 9.13
CA PRO A 30 0.02 11.33 7.72
C PRO A 30 1.11 11.78 6.73
N LYS A 31 2.26 12.30 7.20
CA LYS A 31 3.43 12.64 6.38
C LYS A 31 4.54 11.58 6.44
N ASP A 32 4.44 10.62 7.36
CA ASP A 32 5.47 9.61 7.59
C ASP A 32 5.11 8.31 6.88
N ALA A 33 5.48 8.19 5.60
CA ALA A 33 5.34 6.93 4.85
C ALA A 33 6.27 5.87 5.43
N ILE A 34 5.71 4.70 5.76
CA ILE A 34 6.43 3.59 6.39
C ILE A 34 6.38 2.28 5.61
N VAL A 35 5.45 2.15 4.67
CA VAL A 35 5.40 1.05 3.71
C VAL A 35 5.13 1.63 2.32
N ARG A 36 5.75 1.10 1.28
CA ARG A 36 5.46 1.48 -0.10
C ARG A 36 5.51 0.30 -1.07
N LEU A 37 4.77 0.43 -2.17
CA LEU A 37 4.95 -0.36 -3.38
C LEU A 37 5.87 0.41 -4.32
N SER A 38 7.04 -0.18 -4.60
CA SER A 38 8.05 0.37 -5.48
C SER A 38 7.96 -0.36 -6.82
N PHE A 39 7.58 0.37 -7.86
CA PHE A 39 7.39 -0.16 -9.21
C PHE A 39 8.67 -0.01 -10.04
N LYS A 40 9.09 -1.12 -10.64
CA LYS A 40 10.14 -1.19 -11.66
C LYS A 40 9.55 -1.82 -12.93
N VAL A 41 10.32 -1.82 -14.02
CA VAL A 41 9.91 -2.19 -15.38
C VAL A 41 8.87 -3.33 -15.41
N THR A 42 9.18 -4.49 -14.83
CA THR A 42 8.27 -5.65 -14.79
C THR A 42 8.02 -6.18 -13.38
N VAL A 43 8.51 -5.49 -12.35
CA VAL A 43 8.58 -5.99 -10.97
C VAL A 43 8.03 -4.96 -10.02
N VAL A 44 7.21 -5.42 -9.08
CA VAL A 44 6.77 -4.65 -7.92
C VAL A 44 7.50 -5.16 -6.69
N SER A 45 7.94 -4.23 -5.85
CA SER A 45 8.60 -4.53 -4.57
C SER A 45 7.81 -3.94 -3.41
N LEU A 46 7.60 -4.73 -2.38
CA LEU A 46 7.07 -4.26 -1.10
C LEU A 46 8.26 -3.82 -0.23
N GLU A 47 8.28 -2.54 0.12
CA GLU A 47 9.36 -1.96 0.90
C GLU A 47 8.83 -1.35 2.20
N VAL A 48 9.58 -1.55 3.29
CA VAL A 48 9.31 -0.96 4.59
C VAL A 48 10.40 0.04 4.93
N ARG A 49 10.03 1.14 5.58
CA ARG A 49 10.98 2.17 5.99
C ARG A 49 11.55 1.82 7.36
N LYS A 50 12.86 1.63 7.44
CA LYS A 50 13.61 1.60 8.71
C LYS A 50 14.40 2.90 8.84
N ALA A 51 13.98 3.75 9.76
CA ALA A 51 14.48 5.12 9.92
C ALA A 51 14.40 5.93 8.61
N THR A 52 15.54 6.19 7.96
CA THR A 52 15.61 6.95 6.71
C THR A 52 15.75 6.07 5.46
N LYS A 53 15.96 4.76 5.62
CA LYS A 53 16.22 3.84 4.51
C LYS A 53 15.00 2.95 4.24
N TRP A 54 14.81 2.65 2.96
CA TRP A 54 13.83 1.66 2.51
C TRP A 54 14.48 0.29 2.43
N GLU A 55 13.84 -0.71 3.01
CA GLU A 55 14.27 -2.10 2.95
C GLU A 55 13.21 -2.91 2.22
N LYS A 56 13.66 -3.67 1.22
CA LYS A 56 12.79 -4.59 0.46
C LYS A 56 12.45 -5.79 1.33
N VAL A 57 11.15 -5.99 1.56
CA VAL A 57 10.61 -7.18 2.23
C VAL A 57 10.42 -8.31 1.23
N SER A 58 9.87 -7.98 0.07
CA SER A 58 9.56 -8.93 -0.99
C SER A 58 9.51 -8.23 -2.34
N SER A 59 9.55 -9.01 -3.41
CA SER A 59 9.30 -8.55 -4.77
C SER A 59 8.78 -9.69 -5.62
N ALA A 60 7.89 -9.37 -6.54
CA ALA A 60 7.36 -10.32 -7.51
C ALA A 60 7.25 -9.62 -8.87
N LYS A 61 7.34 -10.39 -9.97
CA LYS A 61 6.99 -9.86 -11.27
C LYS A 61 5.49 -9.59 -11.32
N TYR A 62 5.07 -8.64 -12.14
CA TYR A 62 3.65 -8.34 -12.30
C TYR A 62 2.81 -9.56 -12.72
N GLU A 63 3.37 -10.47 -13.53
CA GLU A 63 2.73 -11.72 -13.95
C GLU A 63 2.52 -12.72 -12.80
N ASP A 64 3.35 -12.66 -11.75
CA ASP A 64 3.28 -13.54 -10.58
C ASP A 64 2.38 -12.96 -9.47
N VAL A 65 1.81 -11.77 -9.69
CA VAL A 65 0.94 -11.08 -8.74
C VAL A 65 -0.51 -11.21 -9.18
N ALA A 66 -1.34 -11.67 -8.25
CA ALA A 66 -2.77 -11.88 -8.43
C ALA A 66 -3.55 -11.31 -7.23
N LEU A 67 -4.87 -11.15 -7.40
CA LEU A 67 -5.78 -10.93 -6.29
C LEU A 67 -6.29 -12.28 -5.75
N ASP A 68 -6.73 -12.31 -4.50
CA ASP A 68 -7.53 -13.42 -3.97
C ASP A 68 -8.93 -13.47 -4.61
N GLU A 69 -9.70 -14.51 -4.29
CA GLU A 69 -11.03 -14.74 -4.86
C GLU A 69 -11.99 -13.57 -4.63
N ASP A 70 -11.84 -12.88 -3.49
CA ASP A 70 -12.64 -11.72 -3.10
C ASP A 70 -12.13 -10.39 -3.69
N GLY A 71 -10.97 -10.39 -4.34
CA GLY A 71 -10.34 -9.17 -4.87
C GLY A 71 -9.76 -8.23 -3.80
N GLU A 72 -9.78 -8.63 -2.53
CA GLU A 72 -9.40 -7.80 -1.40
C GLU A 72 -7.89 -7.78 -1.17
N ARG A 73 -7.22 -8.92 -1.37
CA ARG A 73 -5.80 -9.08 -1.05
C ARG A 73 -4.98 -9.36 -2.30
N VAL A 74 -3.79 -8.78 -2.32
CA VAL A 74 -2.78 -9.13 -3.31
C VAL A 74 -1.98 -10.33 -2.80
N LEU A 75 -1.89 -11.36 -3.64
CA LEU A 75 -1.11 -12.57 -3.45
C LEU A 75 0.27 -12.44 -4.11
N GLY A 76 1.24 -13.24 -3.66
CA GLY A 76 2.58 -13.30 -4.25
C GLY A 76 3.54 -12.19 -3.81
N LEU A 77 3.06 -11.12 -3.15
CA LEU A 77 3.89 -10.03 -2.61
C LEU A 77 4.24 -10.15 -1.12
N GLY A 78 3.99 -11.29 -0.47
CA GLY A 78 4.43 -11.47 0.91
C GLY A 78 3.61 -10.72 1.96
N PHE A 79 2.47 -10.14 1.58
CA PHE A 79 1.53 -9.51 2.52
C PHE A 79 1.04 -10.51 3.58
N GLU A 80 0.88 -11.77 3.19
CA GLU A 80 0.51 -12.89 4.06
C GLU A 80 1.54 -13.14 5.18
N LYS A 81 2.78 -12.71 4.99
CA LYS A 81 3.88 -12.89 5.94
C LYS A 81 4.02 -11.74 6.93
N VAL A 82 3.29 -10.63 6.71
CA VAL A 82 3.40 -9.41 7.54
C VAL A 82 2.02 -8.92 7.97
N PRO A 83 1.42 -9.52 9.02
CA PRO A 83 0.06 -9.18 9.48
C PRO A 83 -0.14 -7.70 9.82
N SER A 84 0.92 -7.01 10.25
CA SER A 84 0.87 -5.58 10.59
C SER A 84 0.58 -4.67 9.39
N ILE A 85 0.85 -5.10 8.16
CA ILE A 85 0.54 -4.30 6.96
C ILE A 85 -0.98 -4.25 6.73
N SER A 86 -1.69 -5.37 6.94
CA SER A 86 -3.15 -5.42 6.81
C SER A 86 -3.85 -4.50 7.81
N MET A 87 -3.34 -4.41 9.05
CA MET A 87 -3.83 -3.44 10.04
C MET A 87 -3.59 -2.01 9.56
N LEU A 88 -2.41 -1.73 9.05
CA LEU A 88 -2.03 -0.40 8.56
C LEU A 88 -2.90 0.06 7.37
N MET A 89 -3.25 -0.85 6.45
CA MET A 89 -4.18 -0.58 5.35
C MET A 89 -5.54 -0.12 5.87
N ARG A 90 -6.08 -0.82 6.89
CA ARG A 90 -7.35 -0.46 7.52
C ARG A 90 -7.28 0.93 8.17
N GLU A 91 -6.26 1.17 8.99
CA GLU A 91 -6.07 2.46 9.67
C GLU A 91 -5.95 3.63 8.68
N ASN A 92 -5.25 3.43 7.57
CA ASN A 92 -5.12 4.46 6.53
C ASN A 92 -6.45 4.66 5.77
N ARG A 93 -7.19 3.59 5.46
CA ARG A 93 -8.52 3.69 4.85
C ARG A 93 -9.49 4.45 5.76
N ASP A 94 -9.52 4.12 7.05
CA ASP A 94 -10.37 4.78 8.04
C ASP A 94 -10.02 6.28 8.13
N ALA A 95 -8.72 6.62 8.22
CA ALA A 95 -8.27 8.02 8.23
C ALA A 95 -8.74 8.80 6.98
N GLN A 96 -8.72 8.17 5.80
CA GLN A 96 -9.22 8.79 4.57
C GLN A 96 -10.73 9.01 4.60
N VAL A 97 -11.50 8.06 5.14
CA VAL A 97 -12.96 8.17 5.29
C VAL A 97 -13.31 9.32 6.24
N PHE A 98 -12.69 9.36 7.42
CA PHE A 98 -12.91 10.45 8.38
C PHE A 98 -12.49 11.82 7.84
N ALA A 99 -11.38 11.90 7.10
CA ALA A 99 -10.96 13.15 6.44
C ALA A 99 -12.00 13.65 5.41
N LYS A 100 -12.68 12.75 4.69
CA LYS A 100 -13.76 13.12 3.76
C LYS A 100 -14.99 13.66 4.49
N PHE A 101 -15.37 13.05 5.62
CA PHE A 101 -16.50 13.55 6.42
C PHE A 101 -16.23 14.92 7.03
N GLY A 102 -15.03 15.14 7.59
CA GLY A 102 -14.64 16.44 8.15
C GLY A 102 -14.61 17.57 7.11
N LYS A 103 -14.26 17.25 5.85
CA LYS A 103 -14.23 18.21 4.73
C LYS A 103 -15.62 18.51 4.14
N SER A 104 -16.61 17.65 4.39
CA SER A 104 -17.99 17.85 3.93
C SER A 104 -18.82 18.74 4.89
N LEU A 105 -18.31 18.99 6.10
CA LEU A 105 -18.97 19.78 7.15
C LEU A 105 -18.34 21.18 7.34
N SER A 106 -17.33 21.53 6.53
CA SER A 106 -16.65 22.83 6.49
C SER A 106 -16.96 23.56 5.19
#